data_AF-A0A6J7AG46-F1
#
_entry.id   AF-A0A6J7AG46-F1
#
_cell.length_a   1.000
_cell.length_b   1.000
_cell.length_c   1.000
_cell.angle_alpha   90.00
_cell.angle_beta   90.00
_cell.angle_gamma   90.00
#
_symmetry.space_group_name_H-M   'P 1'
#
loop_
_entity.id
_entity.type
_entity.pdbx_description
1 polymer ?
#
loop_
_entity_poly.entity_id
_entity_poly.type
_entity_poly.pdbx_seq_one_letter_code
_entity_poly.pdbx_strand_id
1 'polypeptide(L)'
;MRWREIPSMVIAREAETTIKVMLASRFQEAIDEAAMRLGEIDADAYTAGWNRDPWVQASETPDLLAARIATELETELSEEKLEELINTLGEK
;
A
#
# COMPACT_ATOMS: atom_id res chain seq x y z
N MET A 1 -3.34 3.89 -1.25
CA MET A 1 -4.20 2.68 -1.31
C MET A 1 -3.41 1.57 -0.67
N ARG A 2 -4.02 0.86 0.26
CA ARG A 2 -3.36 -0.16 1.07
C ARG A 2 -4.22 -1.40 1.17
N TRP A 3 -3.57 -2.54 1.33
CA TRP A 3 -4.21 -3.78 1.67
C TRP A 3 -4.01 -4.02 3.16
N ARG A 4 -5.08 -3.95 3.94
CA ARG A 4 -5.06 -3.92 5.41
C ARG A 4 -4.09 -2.85 5.93
N GLU A 5 -2.88 -3.26 6.32
CA GLU A 5 -1.83 -2.39 6.86
C GLU A 5 -0.71 -2.11 5.85
N ILE A 6 -0.62 -2.86 4.73
CA ILE A 6 0.50 -2.80 3.78
C ILE A 6 0.13 -1.91 2.58
N PRO A 7 0.86 -0.81 2.32
CA PRO A 7 0.58 0.04 1.17
C PRO A 7 1.02 -0.65 -0.13
N SER A 8 0.25 -0.49 -1.20
CA SER A 8 0.57 -1.08 -2.52
C SER A 8 0.86 0.00 -3.56
N MET A 9 0.10 1.10 -3.53
CA MET A 9 0.27 2.20 -4.46
C MET A 9 -0.24 3.52 -3.90
N VAL A 10 0.39 4.60 -4.35
CA VAL A 10 0.00 5.97 -4.06
C VAL A 10 -0.83 6.51 -5.23
N ILE A 11 -1.97 7.10 -4.91
CA ILE A 11 -2.86 7.71 -5.90
C ILE A 11 -2.98 9.17 -5.54
N ALA A 12 -2.55 10.04 -6.45
CA ALA A 12 -2.74 11.47 -6.35
C ALA A 12 -3.66 11.92 -7.47
N ARG A 13 -4.53 12.89 -7.18
CA ARG A 13 -5.42 13.45 -8.19
C ARG A 13 -5.51 14.95 -8.02
N GLU A 14 -5.54 15.65 -9.14
CA GLU A 14 -5.72 17.09 -9.22
C GLU A 14 -6.69 17.39 -10.36
N ALA A 15 -7.89 17.90 -10.02
CA ALA A 15 -8.98 18.11 -10.97
C ALA A 15 -9.25 16.88 -11.86
N GLU A 16 -8.87 16.94 -13.13
CA GLU A 16 -9.01 15.88 -14.15
C GLU A 16 -7.79 14.94 -14.25
N THR A 17 -6.67 15.32 -13.65
CA THR A 17 -5.43 14.54 -13.67
C THR A 17 -5.43 13.53 -12.53
N THR A 18 -5.20 12.25 -12.84
CA THR A 18 -4.99 11.20 -11.82
C THR A 18 -3.67 10.52 -12.07
N ILE A 19 -2.77 10.61 -11.09
CA ILE A 19 -1.49 9.94 -11.07
C ILE A 19 -1.54 8.75 -10.14
N LYS A 20 -0.98 7.64 -10.60
CA LYS A 20 -0.87 6.39 -9.85
C LYS A 20 0.58 5.97 -9.85
N VAL A 21 1.20 5.95 -8.68
CA VAL A 21 2.58 5.49 -8.50
C VAL A 21 2.52 4.17 -7.75
N MET A 22 2.96 3.11 -8.43
CA MET A 22 3.10 1.79 -7.81
C MET A 22 4.36 1.76 -6.96
N LEU A 23 4.29 1.14 -5.78
CA LEU A 23 5.46 0.92 -4.94
C LEU A 23 6.31 -0.25 -5.49
N ALA A 24 7.48 -0.48 -4.92
CA ALA A 24 8.31 -1.63 -5.26
C ALA A 24 7.59 -2.98 -5.09
N SER A 25 8.03 -3.98 -5.87
CA SER A 25 7.45 -5.32 -5.87
C SER A 25 7.39 -5.98 -4.50
N ARG A 26 8.35 -5.68 -3.60
CA ARG A 26 8.38 -6.17 -2.20
C ARG A 26 7.08 -5.90 -1.43
N PHE A 27 6.39 -4.80 -1.71
CA PHE A 27 5.11 -4.51 -1.08
C PHE A 27 4.02 -5.47 -1.56
N GLN A 28 4.03 -5.80 -2.85
CA GLN A 28 3.09 -6.75 -3.42
C GLN A 28 3.35 -8.17 -2.95
N GLU A 29 4.62 -8.55 -2.83
CA GLU A 29 5.05 -9.83 -2.23
C GLU A 29 4.63 -9.92 -0.76
N ALA A 30 4.82 -8.85 0.01
CA ALA A 30 4.39 -8.80 1.41
C ALA A 30 2.86 -8.92 1.57
N ILE A 31 2.08 -8.34 0.66
CA ILE A 31 0.62 -8.50 0.65
C ILE A 31 0.22 -9.95 0.36
N ASP A 32 0.87 -10.58 -0.62
CA ASP A 32 0.63 -11.98 -0.96
C ASP A 32 0.97 -12.90 0.22
N GLU A 33 2.10 -12.68 0.87
CA GLU A 33 2.50 -13.41 2.06
C GLU A 33 1.53 -13.20 3.23
N ALA A 34 1.12 -11.95 3.49
CA ALA A 34 0.12 -11.65 4.52
C ALA A 34 -1.22 -12.34 4.24
N ALA A 35 -1.68 -12.32 2.98
CA ALA A 35 -2.90 -13.00 2.57
C ALA A 35 -2.78 -14.52 2.73
N MET A 36 -1.65 -15.11 2.32
CA MET A 36 -1.36 -16.53 2.53
C MET A 36 -1.36 -16.89 4.02
N ARG A 37 -0.73 -16.08 4.86
CA ARG A 37 -0.63 -16.30 6.32
C ARG A 37 -1.98 -16.18 7.03
N LEU A 38 -2.80 -15.23 6.60
CA LEU A 38 -4.17 -15.06 7.09
C LEU A 38 -5.14 -16.13 6.56
N GLY A 39 -4.73 -16.90 5.55
CA GLY A 39 -5.61 -17.80 4.81
C GLY A 39 -6.62 -17.06 3.94
N GLU A 40 -6.41 -15.77 3.67
CA GLU A 40 -7.24 -14.92 2.81
C GLU A 40 -6.79 -14.97 1.34
N ILE A 41 -6.50 -16.19 0.87
CA ILE A 41 -6.10 -16.48 -0.52
C ILE A 41 -7.30 -16.56 -1.47
N ASP A 42 -8.51 -16.63 -0.92
CA ASP A 42 -9.74 -16.50 -1.71
C ASP A 42 -9.83 -15.10 -2.32
N ALA A 43 -10.18 -15.03 -3.60
CA ALA A 43 -10.26 -13.77 -4.34
C ALA A 43 -11.19 -12.73 -3.65
N ASP A 44 -12.23 -13.20 -2.98
CA ASP A 44 -13.17 -12.35 -2.23
C ASP A 44 -12.50 -11.76 -0.97
N ALA A 45 -11.81 -12.59 -0.19
CA ALA A 45 -11.10 -12.16 1.02
C ALA A 45 -9.93 -11.22 0.68
N TYR A 46 -9.17 -11.56 -0.36
CA TYR A 46 -8.10 -10.72 -0.88
C TYR A 46 -8.64 -9.36 -1.33
N THR A 47 -9.76 -9.32 -2.06
CA THR A 47 -10.37 -8.06 -2.52
C THR A 47 -10.95 -7.26 -1.34
N ALA A 48 -11.49 -7.92 -0.32
CA ALA A 48 -12.06 -7.30 0.87
C ALA A 48 -10.99 -6.60 1.75
N GLY A 49 -9.74 -7.05 1.71
CA GLY A 49 -8.64 -6.41 2.44
C GLY A 49 -8.21 -5.05 1.87
N TRP A 50 -8.64 -4.69 0.66
CA TRP A 50 -8.27 -3.41 0.06
C TRP A 50 -8.99 -2.25 0.73
N ASN A 51 -8.20 -1.31 1.25
CA ASN A 51 -8.69 -0.08 1.87
C ASN A 51 -8.11 1.14 1.15
N ARG A 52 -8.94 2.16 0.99
CA ARG A 52 -8.51 3.45 0.43
C ARG A 52 -8.45 4.47 1.55
N ASP A 53 -7.24 4.90 1.83
CA ASP A 53 -6.96 5.98 2.76
C ASP A 53 -7.74 7.26 2.38
N PRO A 54 -8.09 8.09 3.38
CA PRO A 54 -8.73 9.37 3.13
C PRO A 54 -7.85 10.25 2.25
N TRP A 55 -8.49 11.05 1.39
CA TRP A 55 -7.77 12.01 0.56
C TRP A 55 -7.13 13.09 1.43
N VAL A 56 -5.83 13.29 1.26
CA VAL A 56 -5.09 14.37 1.89
C VAL A 56 -4.91 15.50 0.88
N GLN A 57 -5.23 16.73 1.29
CA GLN A 57 -4.98 17.90 0.46
C GLN A 57 -3.51 18.29 0.56
N ALA A 58 -2.88 18.53 -0.58
CA ALA A 58 -1.52 19.02 -0.70
C ALA A 58 -1.46 20.13 -1.76
N SER A 59 -0.46 21.01 -1.63
CA SER A 59 -0.24 22.13 -2.56
C SER A 59 0.72 21.78 -3.70
N GLU A 60 1.26 20.56 -3.71
CA GLU A 60 2.20 20.06 -4.72
C GLU A 60 1.47 19.37 -5.86
N THR A 61 2.10 19.31 -7.04
CA THR A 61 1.53 18.63 -8.20
C THR A 61 1.36 17.13 -7.92
N PRO A 62 0.32 16.48 -8.49
CA PRO A 62 -0.01 15.10 -8.17
C PRO A 62 1.11 14.11 -8.56
N ASP A 63 1.91 14.44 -9.57
CA ASP A 63 3.05 13.63 -10.01
C ASP A 63 4.19 13.64 -8.99
N LEU A 64 4.65 14.82 -8.57
CA LEU A 64 5.72 14.98 -7.59
C LEU A 64 5.30 14.47 -6.21
N LEU A 65 4.06 14.79 -5.80
CA LEU A 65 3.52 14.34 -4.53
C LEU A 65 3.46 12.81 -4.46
N ALA A 66 2.90 12.15 -5.47
CA ALA A 66 2.79 10.70 -5.47
C ALA A 66 4.17 10.02 -5.49
N ALA A 67 5.13 10.55 -6.26
CA ALA A 67 6.49 10.02 -6.30
C ALA A 67 7.24 10.22 -4.97
N ARG A 68 7.09 11.39 -4.33
CA ARG A 68 7.69 11.65 -3.02
C ARG A 68 7.14 10.73 -1.95
N ILE A 69 5.82 10.63 -1.85
CA ILE A 69 5.16 9.76 -0.86
C ILE A 69 5.50 8.30 -1.12
N ALA A 70 5.55 7.87 -2.38
CA ALA A 70 6.01 6.52 -2.72
C ALA A 70 7.44 6.27 -2.22
N THR A 71 8.37 7.17 -2.51
CA THR A 71 9.76 7.08 -2.05
C THR A 71 9.88 7.07 -0.52
N GLU A 72 9.08 7.90 0.16
CA GLU A 72 9.03 7.98 1.62
C GLU A 72 8.52 6.67 2.21
N LEU A 73 7.40 6.15 1.72
CA LEU A 73 6.87 4.84 2.11
C LEU A 73 7.88 3.71 1.85
N GLU A 74 8.54 3.73 0.71
CA GLU A 74 9.56 2.74 0.35
C GLU A 74 10.80 2.77 1.24
N THR A 75 11.13 3.95 1.77
CA THR A 75 12.25 4.15 2.70
C THR A 75 11.83 3.81 4.13
N GLU A 76 10.65 4.24 4.53
CA GLU A 76 10.10 4.01 5.87
C GLU A 76 9.72 2.55 6.08
N LEU A 77 9.16 1.87 5.08
CA LEU A 77 8.76 0.46 5.11
C LEU A 77 9.84 -0.37 4.40
N SER A 78 10.92 -0.60 5.14
CA SER A 78 11.94 -1.57 4.78
C SER A 78 11.40 -3.01 4.86
N GLU A 79 12.13 -3.96 4.29
CA GLU A 79 11.78 -5.39 4.29
C GLU A 79 11.44 -5.90 5.70
N GLU A 80 12.28 -5.58 6.68
CA GLU A 80 12.06 -5.95 8.09
C GLU A 80 10.71 -5.46 8.63
N LYS A 81 10.31 -4.23 8.31
CA LYS A 81 9.01 -3.67 8.74
C LYS A 81 7.84 -4.31 8.02
N LEU A 82 8.01 -4.66 6.74
CA LEU A 82 6.98 -5.39 6.01
C LEU A 82 6.76 -6.77 6.64
N GLU A 83 7.84 -7.47 7.01
CA GLU A 83 7.77 -8.72 7.76
C GLU A 83 7.09 -8.54 9.13
N GLU A 84 7.42 -7.49 9.89
CA GLU A 84 6.73 -7.17 11.14
C GLU A 84 5.24 -6.92 10.94
N LEU A 85 4.84 -6.21 9.87
CA LEU A 85 3.43 -5.99 9.52
C LEU A 85 2.72 -7.30 9.18
N ILE A 86 3.36 -8.17 8.39
CA ILE A 86 2.83 -9.51 8.07
C ILE A 86 2.65 -10.33 9.35
N ASN A 87 3.64 -10.33 10.24
CA ASN A 87 3.58 -11.02 11.52
C ASN A 87 2.43 -10.48 12.38
N THR A 88 2.31 -9.16 12.51
CA THR A 88 1.25 -8.49 13.28
C THR A 88 -0.14 -8.81 12.75
N LEU A 89 -0.31 -8.87 11.42
CA LEU A 89 -1.57 -9.27 10.80
C LEU A 89 -1.94 -10.72 11.10
N GLY A 90 -0.95 -11.61 11.16
CA GLY A 90 -1.12 -13.04 11.40
C GLY A 90 -1.17 -13.47 12.87
N GLU A 91 -0.86 -12.58 13.82
CA GLU A 91 -1.02 -12.85 15.25
C GLU A 91 -2.51 -12.79 15.60
N LYS A 92 -3.06 -13.94 15.98
CA LYS A 92 -4.47 -14.16 16.29
C LYS A 92 -4.64 -14.55 17.75
#